data_AF-A0ABD2LQN7-F1
#
_entry.id   AF-A0ABD2LQN7-F1
#
_cell.length_a   1.000
_cell.length_b   1.000
_cell.length_c   1.000
_cell.angle_alpha   90.00
_cell.angle_beta   90.00
_cell.angle_gamma   90.00
#
_symmetry.space_group_name_H-M   'P 1'
#
loop_
_entity.id
_entity.type
_entity.pdbx_description
1 polymer ?
#
loop_
_entity_poly.entity_id
_entity_poly.type
_entity_poly.pdbx_seq_one_letter_code
_entity_poly.pdbx_strand_id
1 'polypeptide(L)'
;MSSNFIGSPNCFLHPTADQAAAAAEEVDKYEVFSWNGDLNDQLAAQFLVTDQQRLKECREKLANSELRETKLLCKNAELNAENKALKAELEKQKLMTEHSAMKAKIDKIVEEKQQQLGKKYVTSSGDHSPPAVFSGEIAKELPNLKQQNGWDAKVCHKDIEISGENQLTINCKGNGFGWRTVFAKFPITNFCRPGIFYFEMKVIKLESFATIGFATKEVPLGGSIGLNLNSYGYRSDGSFGCNGINRPCKMPMPLVFPLEFSPVVMPSADLAMAYKSSEFSSCDVVGCGIFLDTQLIFLTKNGRRMDYSSFFISSPANSLNSLFPCVSLWTGDKIEANFGPNFKFNLATL
;
A
#
# COMPACT_ATOMS: atom_id res chain seq x y z
N MET A 1 22.13 -42.46 -30.66
CA MET A 1 22.97 -43.48 -29.99
C MET A 1 23.76 -42.72 -28.95
N SER A 2 23.73 -42.92 -27.63
CA SER A 2 23.18 -43.95 -26.74
C SER A 2 23.54 -43.40 -25.34
N SER A 3 22.57 -42.97 -24.54
CA SER A 3 22.11 -43.62 -23.29
C SER A 3 23.14 -43.60 -22.15
N ASN A 4 22.81 -42.94 -21.03
CA ASN A 4 22.91 -43.53 -19.69
C ASN A 4 21.95 -42.84 -18.71
N PHE A 5 21.31 -43.69 -17.93
CA PHE A 5 20.06 -43.52 -17.18
C PHE A 5 20.39 -43.91 -15.72
N ILE A 6 19.84 -43.19 -14.74
CA ILE A 6 19.58 -43.58 -13.32
C ILE A 6 20.83 -43.83 -12.43
N GLY A 7 20.92 -43.41 -11.16
CA GLY A 7 19.93 -42.79 -10.27
C GLY A 7 20.52 -42.50 -8.88
N SER A 8 19.66 -42.02 -7.97
CA SER A 8 19.89 -42.04 -6.52
C SER A 8 20.22 -43.46 -6.03
N PRO A 9 20.86 -43.61 -4.86
CA PRO A 9 20.02 -43.90 -3.71
C PRO A 9 20.46 -43.25 -2.38
N ASN A 10 19.46 -42.88 -1.58
CA ASN A 10 19.50 -42.98 -0.13
C ASN A 10 20.06 -44.34 0.30
N CYS A 11 20.92 -44.41 1.31
CA CYS A 11 20.82 -45.34 2.44
C CYS A 11 21.94 -45.07 3.45
N PHE A 12 21.56 -44.73 4.68
CA PHE A 12 22.38 -44.90 5.86
C PHE A 12 22.83 -46.37 5.94
N LEU A 13 24.13 -46.62 6.00
CA LEU A 13 24.68 -47.91 6.44
C LEU A 13 25.21 -47.73 7.85
N HIS A 14 24.51 -48.32 8.83
CA HIS A 14 25.07 -48.60 10.15
C HIS A 14 26.22 -49.61 10.00
N PRO A 15 27.30 -49.49 10.80
CA PRO A 15 28.33 -50.52 10.83
C PRO A 15 27.73 -51.80 11.44
N THR A 16 28.00 -52.96 10.85
CA THR A 16 27.60 -54.26 11.40
C THR A 16 28.52 -54.66 12.56
N ALA A 17 27.96 -55.41 13.52
CA ALA A 17 28.61 -55.81 14.77
C ALA A 17 29.95 -56.55 14.60
N ASP A 18 30.21 -57.12 13.43
CA ASP A 18 31.43 -57.88 13.16
C ASP A 18 32.65 -57.00 12.86
N GLN A 19 32.46 -55.75 12.41
CA GLN A 19 33.58 -54.82 12.20
C GLN A 19 34.12 -54.20 13.50
N ALA A 20 33.33 -54.26 14.59
CA ALA A 20 33.77 -53.82 15.91
C ALA A 20 34.61 -54.88 16.64
N ALA A 21 34.46 -56.17 16.30
CA ALA A 21 35.17 -57.26 16.95
C ALA A 21 36.64 -57.36 16.50
N ALA A 22 36.93 -57.05 15.24
CA ALA A 22 38.30 -57.15 14.68
C ALA A 22 39.26 -56.06 15.21
N ALA A 23 38.74 -54.95 15.74
CA ALA A 23 39.58 -53.88 16.32
C ALA A 23 39.93 -54.13 17.80
N ALA A 24 39.29 -55.11 18.45
CA ALA A 24 39.46 -55.37 19.88
C ALA A 24 40.61 -56.35 20.19
N GLU A 25 41.14 -57.06 19.19
CA GLU A 25 42.12 -58.14 19.40
C GLU A 25 43.59 -57.72 19.20
N GLU A 26 43.87 -56.45 18.85
CA GLU A 26 45.23 -55.96 18.58
C GLU A 26 45.82 -55.03 19.66
N VAL A 27 45.21 -54.95 20.84
CA VAL A 27 45.66 -54.03 21.92
C VAL A 27 46.40 -54.75 23.05
N ASP A 28 46.54 -56.07 23.01
CA ASP A 28 47.04 -56.85 24.16
C ASP A 28 48.56 -57.08 24.17
N LYS A 29 49.35 -56.19 23.54
CA LYS A 29 50.80 -56.45 23.36
C LYS A 29 51.80 -55.34 23.69
N TYR A 30 51.43 -54.32 24.46
CA TYR A 30 52.44 -53.40 24.98
C TYR A 30 52.35 -53.19 26.49
N GLU A 31 53.49 -53.47 27.12
CA GLU A 31 53.79 -53.55 28.53
C GLU A 31 53.38 -52.30 29.33
N VAL A 32 52.94 -52.57 30.56
CA VAL A 32 52.77 -51.60 31.65
C VAL A 32 54.12 -50.93 31.94
N PHE A 33 54.38 -49.78 31.33
CA PHE A 33 55.25 -48.78 31.94
C PHE A 33 54.41 -47.97 32.94
N SER A 34 54.92 -47.80 34.15
CA SER A 34 54.33 -46.88 35.13
C SER A 34 54.58 -45.44 34.66
N TRP A 35 53.52 -44.71 34.31
CA TRP A 35 53.62 -43.29 33.93
C TRP A 35 53.04 -42.42 35.04
N ASN A 36 53.81 -41.42 35.48
CA ASN A 36 53.46 -40.45 36.51
C ASN A 36 52.12 -39.77 36.19
N GLY A 37 51.12 -39.92 37.06
CA GLY A 37 49.79 -39.32 36.92
C GLY A 37 49.81 -37.80 36.72
N ASP A 38 50.70 -37.10 37.41
CA ASP A 38 50.83 -35.64 37.30
C ASP A 38 51.27 -35.15 35.91
N LEU A 39 52.06 -35.94 35.17
CA LEU A 39 52.52 -35.54 33.84
C LEU A 39 51.41 -35.69 32.79
N ASN A 40 50.56 -36.71 32.95
CA ASN A 40 49.42 -36.96 32.08
C ASN A 40 48.31 -35.92 32.28
N ASP A 41 48.06 -35.50 33.53
CA ASP A 41 47.08 -34.46 33.84
C ASP A 41 47.54 -33.07 33.35
N GLN A 42 48.84 -32.77 33.46
CA GLN A 42 49.41 -31.53 32.89
C GLN A 42 49.35 -31.52 31.36
N LEU A 43 49.66 -32.64 30.71
CA LEU A 43 49.59 -32.76 29.26
C LEU A 43 48.14 -32.66 28.76
N ALA A 44 47.19 -33.32 29.45
CA ALA A 44 45.76 -33.23 29.17
C ALA A 44 45.22 -31.80 29.36
N ALA A 45 45.63 -31.10 30.42
CA ALA A 45 45.27 -29.70 30.63
C ALA A 45 45.83 -28.78 29.52
N GLN A 46 47.06 -29.03 29.06
CA GLN A 46 47.69 -28.28 27.98
C GLN A 46 46.99 -28.50 26.63
N PHE A 47 46.57 -29.75 26.34
CA PHE A 47 45.73 -30.05 25.17
C PHE A 47 44.36 -29.36 25.25
N LEU A 48 43.71 -29.37 26.42
CA LEU A 48 42.42 -28.72 26.63
C LEU A 48 42.48 -27.20 26.40
N VAL A 49 43.51 -26.54 26.92
CA VAL A 49 43.74 -25.10 26.71
C VAL A 49 43.98 -24.79 25.24
N THR A 50 44.78 -25.62 24.56
CA THR A 50 45.09 -25.47 23.14
C THR A 50 43.83 -25.62 22.28
N ASP A 51 42.99 -26.62 22.56
CA ASP A 51 41.74 -26.85 21.83
C ASP A 51 40.70 -25.75 22.10
N GLN A 52 40.62 -25.23 23.34
CA GLN A 52 39.78 -24.07 23.64
C GLN A 52 40.22 -22.83 22.85
N GLN A 53 41.53 -22.61 22.70
CA GLN A 53 42.06 -21.50 21.92
C GLN A 53 41.77 -21.66 20.42
N ARG A 54 41.91 -22.87 19.88
CA ARG A 54 41.55 -23.19 18.48
C ARG A 54 40.05 -23.01 18.22
N LEU A 55 39.19 -23.42 19.15
CA LEU A 55 37.74 -23.22 19.05
C LEU A 55 37.36 -21.74 19.05
N LYS A 56 38.03 -20.93 19.86
CA LYS A 56 37.82 -19.47 19.90
C LYS A 56 38.18 -18.82 18.56
N GLU A 57 39.35 -19.15 18.02
CA GLU A 57 39.77 -18.64 16.69
C GLU A 57 38.82 -19.10 15.58
N CYS A 58 38.32 -20.34 15.64
CA CYS A 58 37.39 -20.86 14.65
C CYS A 58 36.04 -20.12 14.69
N ARG A 59 35.53 -19.82 15.90
CA ARG A 59 34.31 -19.00 16.07
C ARG A 59 34.49 -17.57 15.57
N GLU A 60 35.63 -16.94 15.85
CA GLU A 60 35.91 -15.58 15.36
C GLU A 60 36.02 -15.54 13.83
N LYS A 61 36.64 -16.56 13.21
CA LYS A 61 36.70 -16.70 11.75
C LYS A 61 35.30 -16.88 11.14
N LEU A 62 34.45 -17.70 11.76
CA LEU A 62 33.07 -17.92 11.31
C LEU A 62 32.25 -16.62 11.40
N ALA A 63 32.27 -15.94 12.54
CA ALA A 63 31.58 -14.68 12.75
C ALA A 63 32.04 -13.58 11.76
N ASN A 64 33.34 -13.53 11.46
CA ASN A 64 33.88 -12.60 10.46
C ASN A 64 33.47 -12.95 9.03
N SER A 65 33.27 -14.23 8.71
CA SER A 65 32.74 -14.69 7.42
C SER A 65 31.28 -14.28 7.25
N GLU A 66 30.45 -14.55 8.25
CA GLU A 66 29.03 -14.16 8.28
C GLU A 66 28.86 -12.64 8.22
N LEU A 67 29.72 -11.88 8.91
CA LEU A 67 29.72 -10.41 8.84
C LEU A 67 30.09 -9.89 7.43
N ARG A 68 30.96 -10.60 6.70
CA ARG A 68 31.30 -10.23 5.32
C ARG A 68 30.14 -10.53 4.37
N GLU A 69 29.52 -11.68 4.49
CA GLU A 69 28.37 -12.07 3.66
C GLU A 69 27.17 -11.14 3.87
N THR A 70 26.84 -10.82 5.12
CA THR A 70 25.77 -9.88 5.46
C THR A 70 26.04 -8.47 4.92
N LYS A 71 27.28 -7.97 5.02
CA LYS A 71 27.67 -6.69 4.40
C LYS A 71 27.52 -6.71 2.87
N LEU A 72 27.87 -7.82 2.23
CA LEU A 72 27.71 -7.98 0.78
C LEU A 72 26.23 -7.98 0.37
N LEU A 73 25.39 -8.69 1.14
CA LEU A 73 23.94 -8.72 0.97
C LEU A 73 23.30 -7.34 1.12
N CYS A 74 23.65 -6.59 2.16
CA CYS A 74 23.16 -5.22 2.36
C CYS A 74 23.53 -4.31 1.20
N LYS A 75 24.80 -4.37 0.74
CA LYS A 75 25.27 -3.54 -0.38
C LYS A 75 24.58 -3.90 -1.71
N ASN A 76 24.28 -5.18 -1.93
CA ASN A 76 23.51 -5.61 -3.11
C ASN A 76 22.04 -5.16 -3.03
N ALA A 77 21.44 -5.15 -1.83
CA ALA A 77 20.09 -4.64 -1.64
C ALA A 77 20.00 -3.12 -1.90
N GLU A 78 20.99 -2.35 -1.44
CA GLU A 78 21.13 -0.92 -1.71
C GLU A 78 21.26 -0.66 -3.22
N LEU A 79 22.17 -1.35 -3.91
CA LEU A 79 22.37 -1.22 -5.36
C LEU A 79 21.09 -1.57 -6.14
N ASN A 80 20.36 -2.59 -5.71
CA ASN A 80 19.09 -2.98 -6.34
C ASN A 80 17.99 -1.93 -6.13
N ALA A 81 17.93 -1.31 -4.95
CA ALA A 81 17.01 -0.21 -4.67
C ALA A 81 17.33 1.02 -5.52
N GLU A 82 18.61 1.38 -5.63
CA GLU A 82 19.09 2.48 -6.48
C GLU A 82 18.76 2.22 -7.96
N ASN A 83 19.04 1.02 -8.47
CA ASN A 83 18.72 0.65 -9.85
C ASN A 83 17.22 0.72 -10.14
N LYS A 84 16.38 0.33 -9.17
CA LYS A 84 14.92 0.43 -9.30
C LYS A 84 14.46 1.90 -9.35
N ALA A 85 15.02 2.75 -8.50
CA ALA A 85 14.72 4.18 -8.49
C ALA A 85 15.17 4.87 -9.79
N LEU A 86 16.38 4.55 -10.27
CA LEU A 86 16.92 5.12 -11.51
C LEU A 86 16.11 4.71 -12.74
N LYS A 87 15.59 3.48 -12.75
CA LYS A 87 14.67 3.01 -13.80
C LYS A 87 13.34 3.77 -13.79
N ALA A 88 12.77 4.02 -12.61
CA ALA A 88 11.54 4.81 -12.48
C ALA A 88 11.74 6.27 -12.92
N GLU A 89 12.87 6.88 -12.57
CA GLU A 89 13.19 8.25 -12.99
C GLU A 89 13.39 8.36 -14.51
N LEU A 90 14.03 7.36 -15.13
CA LEU A 90 14.17 7.30 -16.59
C LEU A 90 12.81 7.20 -17.29
N GLU A 91 11.88 6.42 -16.75
CA GLU A 91 10.52 6.28 -17.29
C GLU A 91 9.73 7.59 -17.16
N LYS A 92 9.84 8.26 -16.02
CA LYS A 92 9.27 9.60 -15.80
C LYS A 92 9.82 10.64 -16.79
N GLN A 93 11.13 10.61 -17.06
CA GLN A 93 11.74 11.50 -18.07
C GLN A 93 11.22 11.22 -19.48
N LYS A 94 11.06 9.94 -19.86
CA LYS A 94 10.44 9.58 -21.15
C LYS A 94 9.02 10.12 -21.26
N LEU A 95 8.20 9.91 -20.24
CA LEU A 95 6.81 10.40 -20.22
C LEU A 95 6.76 11.94 -20.33
N MET A 96 7.66 12.65 -19.62
CA MET A 96 7.79 14.11 -19.72
C MET A 96 8.13 14.57 -21.14
N THR A 97 9.06 13.90 -21.81
CA THR A 97 9.40 14.24 -23.20
C THR A 97 8.22 14.00 -24.16
N GLU A 98 7.49 12.89 -23.99
CA GLU A 98 6.29 12.59 -24.78
C GLU A 98 5.16 13.61 -24.54
N HIS A 99 4.90 13.97 -23.28
CA HIS A 99 3.93 15.01 -22.94
C HIS A 99 4.32 16.38 -23.53
N SER A 100 5.61 16.74 -23.49
CA SER A 100 6.08 17.99 -24.09
C SER A 100 5.87 18.00 -25.62
N ALA A 101 6.10 16.88 -26.29
CA ALA A 101 5.89 16.73 -27.73
C ALA A 101 4.41 16.75 -28.09
N MET A 102 3.55 16.12 -27.28
CA MET A 102 2.11 16.14 -27.47
C MET A 102 1.53 17.55 -27.26
N LYS A 103 2.02 18.28 -26.25
CA LYS A 103 1.63 19.67 -26.00
C LYS A 103 1.96 20.56 -27.21
N ALA A 104 3.16 20.45 -27.77
CA ALA A 104 3.54 21.20 -28.97
C ALA A 104 2.64 20.88 -30.19
N LYS A 105 2.19 19.63 -30.34
CA LYS A 105 1.21 19.25 -31.38
C LYS A 105 -0.17 19.87 -31.13
N ILE A 106 -0.62 19.90 -29.88
CA ILE A 106 -1.90 20.53 -29.49
C ILE A 106 -1.85 22.02 -29.76
N ASP A 107 -0.78 22.71 -29.36
CA ASP A 107 -0.61 24.15 -29.58
C ASP A 107 -0.65 24.47 -31.08
N LYS A 108 -0.01 23.65 -31.92
CA LYS A 108 -0.08 23.78 -33.39
C LYS A 108 -1.49 23.58 -33.94
N ILE A 109 -2.24 22.59 -33.45
CA ILE A 109 -3.64 22.36 -33.85
C ILE A 109 -4.53 23.54 -33.44
N VAL A 110 -4.29 24.11 -32.27
CA VAL A 110 -5.02 25.30 -31.77
C VAL A 110 -4.73 26.50 -32.66
N GLU A 111 -3.47 26.75 -33.03
CA GLU A 111 -3.08 27.82 -33.95
C GLU A 111 -3.67 27.63 -35.35
N GLU A 112 -3.60 26.42 -35.92
CA GLU A 112 -4.18 26.09 -37.23
C GLU A 112 -5.71 26.31 -37.23
N LYS A 113 -6.41 25.90 -36.17
CA LYS A 113 -7.86 26.17 -36.02
C LYS A 113 -8.18 27.65 -35.86
N GLN A 114 -7.38 28.41 -35.11
CA GLN A 114 -7.54 29.86 -34.97
C GLN A 114 -7.35 30.59 -36.30
N GLN A 115 -6.38 30.18 -37.12
CA GLN A 115 -6.17 30.73 -38.46
C GLN A 115 -7.29 30.37 -39.44
N GLN A 116 -7.87 29.16 -39.34
CA GLN A 116 -9.05 28.78 -40.14
C GLN A 116 -10.29 29.58 -39.74
N LEU A 117 -10.48 29.84 -38.44
CA LEU A 117 -11.56 30.69 -37.92
C LEU A 117 -11.39 32.16 -38.35
N GLY A 118 -10.17 32.67 -38.39
CA GLY A 118 -9.85 34.02 -38.89
C GLY A 118 -10.09 34.19 -40.39
N LYS A 119 -9.79 33.17 -41.21
CA LYS A 119 -10.01 33.21 -42.68
C LYS A 119 -11.48 33.11 -43.07
N LYS A 120 -12.32 32.47 -42.25
CA LYS A 120 -13.78 32.38 -42.48
C LYS A 120 -14.51 33.72 -42.30
N TYR A 121 -13.89 34.69 -41.62
CA TYR A 121 -14.45 36.03 -41.37
C TYR A 121 -14.00 37.10 -42.38
N VAL A 122 -13.07 36.79 -43.31
CA VAL A 122 -12.52 37.79 -44.26
C VAL A 122 -13.18 37.72 -45.65
N THR A 123 -13.94 36.66 -45.96
CA THR A 123 -14.59 36.49 -47.29
C THR A 123 -16.07 36.91 -47.38
N SER A 124 -16.64 37.50 -46.32
CA SER A 124 -17.95 38.16 -46.41
C SER A 124 -17.81 39.63 -46.04
N SER A 125 -17.76 40.47 -47.07
CA SER A 125 -17.74 41.93 -47.04
C SER A 125 -18.88 42.56 -46.25
N GLY A 126 -18.59 43.72 -45.65
CA GLY A 126 -19.54 44.83 -45.58
C GLY A 126 -20.25 45.01 -44.25
N ASP A 127 -19.73 45.98 -43.50
CA ASP A 127 -20.46 46.93 -42.65
C ASP A 127 -21.28 46.41 -41.45
N HIS A 128 -21.25 47.25 -40.41
CA HIS A 128 -22.00 47.18 -39.15
C HIS A 128 -21.35 46.43 -37.97
N SER A 129 -21.26 47.19 -36.88
CA SER A 129 -20.78 46.88 -35.54
C SER A 129 -21.13 45.49 -35.02
N PRO A 130 -20.29 44.86 -34.19
CA PRO A 130 -20.48 43.47 -33.77
C PRO A 130 -21.71 43.33 -32.87
N PRO A 131 -22.69 42.46 -33.18
CA PRO A 131 -23.69 42.05 -32.23
C PRO A 131 -23.07 41.06 -31.25
N ALA A 132 -23.13 41.43 -29.97
CA ALA A 132 -22.77 40.62 -28.82
C ALA A 132 -23.70 39.40 -28.67
N VAL A 133 -23.62 38.42 -29.57
CA VAL A 133 -24.40 37.17 -29.48
C VAL A 133 -23.61 36.02 -30.09
N PHE A 134 -22.50 35.62 -29.49
CA PHE A 134 -21.96 34.25 -29.69
C PHE A 134 -21.04 33.80 -28.54
N SER A 135 -21.28 34.30 -27.33
CA SER A 135 -20.54 33.92 -26.11
C SER A 135 -21.35 32.98 -25.20
N GLY A 136 -22.60 32.64 -25.58
CA GLY A 136 -23.54 31.88 -24.74
C GLY A 136 -23.62 30.38 -25.01
N GLU A 137 -23.25 29.90 -26.20
CA GLU A 137 -23.48 28.49 -26.57
C GLU A 137 -22.25 27.58 -26.41
N ILE A 138 -21.03 28.10 -26.51
CA ILE A 138 -19.80 27.32 -26.22
C ILE A 138 -19.54 27.22 -24.71
N ALA A 139 -20.13 28.11 -23.91
CA ALA A 139 -20.08 28.06 -22.44
C ALA A 139 -21.02 26.99 -21.82
N LYS A 140 -21.88 26.34 -22.62
CA LYS A 140 -22.80 25.31 -22.12
C LYS A 140 -22.19 23.90 -22.06
N GLU A 141 -21.07 23.64 -22.72
CA GLU A 141 -20.43 22.31 -22.74
C GLU A 141 -19.13 22.19 -21.92
N LEU A 142 -18.72 23.24 -21.19
CA LEU A 142 -17.65 23.13 -20.20
C LEU A 142 -18.01 23.63 -18.77
N PRO A 143 -19.10 23.18 -18.10
CA PRO A 143 -19.40 23.64 -16.75
C PRO A 143 -18.78 22.80 -15.61
N ASN A 144 -18.19 21.63 -15.87
CA ASN A 144 -17.98 20.64 -14.79
C ASN A 144 -16.60 20.65 -14.10
N LEU A 145 -15.66 21.53 -14.45
CA LEU A 145 -14.36 21.58 -13.78
C LEU A 145 -14.33 22.47 -12.51
N LYS A 146 -15.45 23.12 -12.15
CA LYS A 146 -15.51 24.09 -11.03
C LYS A 146 -16.25 23.60 -9.77
N GLN A 147 -16.99 22.50 -9.82
CA GLN A 147 -17.72 22.04 -8.64
C GLN A 147 -16.92 20.96 -7.92
N GLN A 148 -16.25 21.32 -6.81
CA GLN A 148 -15.69 20.33 -5.90
C GLN A 148 -16.80 19.35 -5.49
N ASN A 149 -16.46 18.06 -5.34
CA ASN A 149 -17.44 17.06 -4.89
C ASN A 149 -18.02 17.45 -3.51
N GLY A 150 -19.16 16.87 -3.16
CA GLY A 150 -19.79 17.06 -1.86
C GLY A 150 -20.72 15.92 -1.55
N TRP A 151 -21.25 15.88 -0.33
CA TRP A 151 -22.16 14.81 0.08
C TRP A 151 -23.52 14.94 -0.62
N ASP A 152 -24.08 13.82 -1.06
CA ASP A 152 -25.36 13.74 -1.74
C ASP A 152 -26.49 13.51 -0.73
N ALA A 153 -27.27 14.55 -0.45
CA ALA A 153 -28.43 14.46 0.44
C ALA A 153 -29.48 13.43 -0.02
N LYS A 154 -29.51 13.06 -1.31
CA LYS A 154 -30.43 12.04 -1.83
C LYS A 154 -29.95 10.62 -1.54
N VAL A 155 -28.66 10.42 -1.30
CA VAL A 155 -28.03 9.11 -1.05
C VAL A 155 -27.35 9.15 0.31
N CYS A 156 -28.15 9.46 1.32
CA CYS A 156 -27.74 9.73 2.68
C CYS A 156 -28.74 9.08 3.64
N HIS A 157 -28.25 8.41 4.68
CA HIS A 157 -29.14 7.88 5.71
C HIS A 157 -29.89 9.03 6.40
N LYS A 158 -31.19 8.87 6.67
CA LYS A 158 -32.08 9.84 7.33
C LYS A 158 -31.62 10.43 8.68
N ASP A 159 -30.60 9.84 9.29
CA ASP A 159 -30.09 10.24 10.62
C ASP A 159 -28.78 11.04 10.51
N ILE A 160 -28.32 11.27 9.27
CA ILE A 160 -27.18 12.13 8.96
C ILE A 160 -27.72 13.48 8.52
N GLU A 161 -27.25 14.52 9.19
CA GLU A 161 -27.47 15.89 8.81
C GLU A 161 -26.24 16.39 8.05
N ILE A 162 -26.45 16.82 6.80
CA ILE A 162 -25.42 17.44 5.97
C ILE A 162 -25.55 18.96 6.12
N SER A 163 -24.45 19.65 6.39
CA SER A 163 -24.40 21.09 6.64
C SER A 163 -23.17 21.75 6.01
N GLY A 164 -23.18 23.08 6.03
CA GLY A 164 -22.16 23.93 5.41
C GLY A 164 -22.49 24.29 3.95
N GLU A 165 -21.96 25.42 3.49
CA GLU A 165 -22.25 25.98 2.15
C GLU A 165 -21.95 24.99 1.01
N ASN A 166 -20.96 24.11 1.22
CA ASN A 166 -20.53 23.11 0.24
C ASN A 166 -21.01 21.67 0.54
N GLN A 167 -21.89 21.47 1.53
CA GLN A 167 -22.37 20.14 1.92
C GLN A 167 -21.23 19.17 2.28
N LEU A 168 -20.24 19.65 3.04
CA LEU A 168 -19.03 18.90 3.40
C LEU A 168 -19.03 18.41 4.85
N THR A 169 -19.77 19.08 5.73
CA THR A 169 -19.87 18.69 7.13
C THR A 169 -21.04 17.76 7.32
N ILE A 170 -20.81 16.62 7.96
CA ILE A 170 -21.88 15.69 8.34
C ILE A 170 -21.88 15.50 9.85
N ASN A 171 -23.08 15.42 10.40
CA ASN A 171 -23.32 15.17 11.81
C ASN A 171 -24.34 14.04 11.95
N CYS A 172 -23.97 12.97 12.64
CA CYS A 172 -24.85 11.85 12.85
C CYS A 172 -25.65 12.05 14.15
N LYS A 173 -26.93 12.41 14.04
CA LYS A 173 -27.80 12.75 15.18
C LYS A 173 -28.88 11.69 15.46
N GLY A 174 -28.77 10.50 14.87
CA GLY A 174 -29.72 9.41 15.08
C GLY A 174 -29.82 8.94 16.52
N ASN A 175 -30.80 8.09 16.82
CA ASN A 175 -30.87 7.36 18.08
C ASN A 175 -30.65 5.86 17.81
N GLY A 176 -29.91 5.21 18.70
CA GLY A 176 -29.70 3.76 18.67
C GLY A 176 -28.38 3.30 18.05
N PHE A 177 -28.19 1.98 18.08
CA PHE A 177 -27.02 1.28 17.57
C PHE A 177 -27.15 1.04 16.06
N GLY A 178 -26.13 1.39 15.29
CA GLY A 178 -26.07 1.03 13.87
C GLY A 178 -25.31 2.03 13.02
N TRP A 179 -24.90 1.57 11.85
CA TRP A 179 -24.17 2.38 10.89
C TRP A 179 -25.09 3.34 10.14
N ARG A 180 -24.53 4.48 9.75
CA ARG A 180 -25.19 5.51 8.96
C ARG A 180 -24.23 5.93 7.87
N THR A 181 -24.65 5.73 6.62
CA THR A 181 -23.78 5.91 5.46
C THR A 181 -24.28 7.04 4.57
N VAL A 182 -23.33 7.79 4.01
CA VAL A 182 -23.57 8.86 3.06
C VAL A 182 -22.56 8.80 1.91
N PHE A 183 -23.07 9.00 0.71
CA PHE A 183 -22.29 8.97 -0.53
C PHE A 183 -22.05 10.38 -1.05
N ALA A 184 -20.93 10.57 -1.75
CA ALA A 184 -20.70 11.79 -2.50
C ALA A 184 -21.58 11.84 -3.77
N LYS A 185 -21.75 13.05 -4.32
CA LYS A 185 -22.59 13.31 -5.50
C LYS A 185 -22.08 12.60 -6.76
N PHE A 186 -20.77 12.63 -6.97
CA PHE A 186 -20.15 12.10 -8.18
C PHE A 186 -19.16 10.97 -7.88
N PRO A 187 -18.97 10.04 -8.85
CA PRO A 187 -18.01 8.95 -8.71
C PRO A 187 -16.57 9.46 -8.76
N ILE A 188 -15.62 8.58 -8.44
CA ILE A 188 -14.18 8.91 -8.39
C ILE A 188 -13.59 9.34 -9.74
N THR A 189 -14.24 8.98 -10.86
CA THR A 189 -13.76 9.32 -12.21
C THR A 189 -14.10 10.73 -12.67
N ASN A 190 -14.97 11.44 -11.94
CA ASN A 190 -15.34 12.81 -12.28
C ASN A 190 -14.29 13.86 -11.82
N PHE A 191 -13.31 13.45 -11.00
CA PHE A 191 -12.36 14.36 -10.37
C PHE A 191 -10.95 13.78 -10.40
N CYS A 192 -10.27 13.92 -11.53
CA CYS A 192 -8.96 13.31 -11.71
C CYS A 192 -7.88 14.40 -11.83
N ARG A 193 -6.92 14.39 -10.89
CA ARG A 193 -5.53 14.61 -11.30
C ARG A 193 -5.14 13.39 -12.16
N PRO A 194 -4.20 13.51 -13.12
CA PRO A 194 -3.85 12.37 -13.98
C PRO A 194 -3.54 11.13 -13.14
N GLY A 195 -4.37 10.09 -13.26
CA GLY A 195 -4.19 8.79 -12.62
C GLY A 195 -4.58 8.63 -11.15
N ILE A 196 -5.02 9.67 -10.42
CA ILE A 196 -5.30 9.57 -8.97
C ILE A 196 -6.59 10.29 -8.58
N PHE A 197 -7.41 9.62 -7.78
CA PHE A 197 -8.47 10.26 -6.98
C PHE A 197 -8.10 10.20 -5.48
N TYR A 198 -8.35 11.28 -4.74
CA TYR A 198 -8.04 11.37 -3.32
C TYR A 198 -8.97 12.36 -2.61
N PHE A 199 -9.40 12.01 -1.39
CA PHE A 199 -10.14 12.91 -0.51
C PHE A 199 -9.76 12.70 0.96
N GLU A 200 -9.96 13.73 1.77
CA GLU A 200 -9.71 13.70 3.21
C GLU A 200 -11.00 13.87 4.01
N MET A 201 -10.99 13.32 5.22
CA MET A 201 -11.98 13.49 6.25
C MET A 201 -11.28 14.01 7.50
N LYS A 202 -11.67 15.19 7.96
CA LYS A 202 -11.32 15.70 9.27
C LYS A 202 -12.36 15.20 10.29
N VAL A 203 -11.89 14.49 11.31
CA VAL A 203 -12.75 13.98 12.37
C VAL A 203 -12.97 15.08 13.39
N ILE A 204 -14.15 15.70 13.40
CA ILE A 204 -14.49 16.77 14.36
C ILE A 204 -14.80 16.17 15.73
N LYS A 205 -15.60 15.11 15.74
CA LYS A 205 -16.02 14.39 16.93
C LYS A 205 -16.20 12.91 16.59
N LEU A 206 -15.62 12.04 17.39
CA LEU A 206 -15.78 10.59 17.31
C LEU A 206 -16.11 10.06 18.70
N GLU A 207 -17.34 9.57 18.87
CA GLU A 207 -17.83 8.90 20.07
C GLU A 207 -17.87 7.38 19.91
N SER A 208 -17.94 6.89 18.67
CA SER A 208 -18.01 5.47 18.36
C SER A 208 -17.08 5.09 17.21
N PHE A 209 -17.61 4.62 16.07
CA PHE A 209 -16.81 4.18 14.94
C PHE A 209 -17.14 4.97 13.69
N ALA A 210 -16.08 5.35 12.98
CA ALA A 210 -16.17 5.98 11.68
C ALA A 210 -15.37 5.17 10.65
N THR A 211 -15.85 5.16 9.41
CA THR A 211 -15.20 4.51 8.29
C THR A 211 -15.14 5.45 7.10
N ILE A 212 -13.98 5.54 6.44
CA ILE A 212 -13.76 6.28 5.20
C ILE A 212 -13.41 5.31 4.06
N GLY A 213 -13.96 5.53 2.88
CA GLY A 213 -13.54 4.76 1.72
C GLY A 213 -14.43 4.95 0.50
N PHE A 214 -14.67 3.82 -0.18
CA PHE A 214 -15.27 3.79 -1.50
C PHE A 214 -16.32 2.69 -1.59
N ALA A 215 -17.44 2.97 -2.25
CA ALA A 215 -18.52 1.99 -2.40
C ALA A 215 -19.36 2.27 -3.64
N THR A 216 -20.03 1.25 -4.15
CA THR A 216 -21.14 1.44 -5.09
C THR A 216 -22.40 1.86 -4.33
N LYS A 217 -23.33 2.57 -5.00
CA LYS A 217 -24.60 3.02 -4.39
C LYS A 217 -25.57 1.88 -4.04
N GLU A 218 -25.20 0.62 -4.30
CA GLU A 218 -25.96 -0.58 -3.93
C GLU A 218 -25.82 -0.90 -2.43
N VAL A 219 -24.78 -0.39 -1.78
CA VAL A 219 -24.53 -0.63 -0.36
C VAL A 219 -25.64 0.01 0.47
N PRO A 220 -26.26 -0.73 1.42
CA PRO A 220 -27.32 -0.19 2.25
C PRO A 220 -26.87 1.02 3.07
N LEU A 221 -27.70 2.07 3.12
CA LEU A 221 -27.40 3.29 3.89
C LEU A 221 -27.30 3.04 5.40
N GLY A 222 -27.88 1.95 5.91
CA GLY A 222 -27.78 1.51 7.30
C GLY A 222 -26.62 0.54 7.59
N GLY A 223 -25.78 0.23 6.59
CA GLY A 223 -24.62 -0.65 6.70
C GLY A 223 -23.29 0.11 6.79
N SER A 224 -22.21 -0.58 7.15
CA SER A 224 -20.84 -0.03 7.07
C SER A 224 -20.20 -0.33 5.72
N ILE A 225 -19.56 0.66 5.12
CA ILE A 225 -18.59 0.39 4.04
C ILE A 225 -17.43 -0.48 4.57
N GLY A 226 -16.86 -1.30 3.70
CA GLY A 226 -15.89 -2.35 4.02
C GLY A 226 -16.51 -3.66 4.52
N LEU A 227 -17.67 -3.61 5.20
CA LEU A 227 -18.40 -4.80 5.70
C LEU A 227 -19.53 -5.25 4.78
N ASN A 228 -19.85 -4.48 3.74
CA ASN A 228 -20.82 -4.85 2.70
C ASN A 228 -20.11 -5.16 1.38
N LEU A 229 -20.75 -5.98 0.54
CA LEU A 229 -20.29 -6.20 -0.83
C LEU A 229 -20.16 -4.87 -1.58
N ASN A 230 -19.27 -4.83 -2.56
CA ASN A 230 -18.98 -3.66 -3.40
C ASN A 230 -18.57 -2.41 -2.60
N SER A 231 -17.90 -2.61 -1.46
CA SER A 231 -17.41 -1.52 -0.61
C SER A 231 -16.03 -1.80 -0.02
N TYR A 232 -15.27 -0.73 0.18
CA TYR A 232 -13.91 -0.71 0.71
C TYR A 232 -13.84 0.39 1.76
N GLY A 233 -13.33 0.09 2.95
CA GLY A 233 -13.44 1.02 4.06
C GLY A 233 -12.34 0.85 5.09
N TYR A 234 -11.73 1.97 5.46
CA TYR A 234 -10.80 2.09 6.58
C TYR A 234 -11.52 2.65 7.81
N ARG A 235 -11.55 1.87 8.89
CA ARG A 235 -12.31 2.16 10.11
C ARG A 235 -11.42 2.74 11.21
N SER A 236 -12.02 3.50 12.13
CA SER A 236 -11.34 4.19 13.23
C SER A 236 -10.52 3.30 14.17
N ASP A 237 -10.84 2.00 14.25
CA ASP A 237 -10.07 1.02 15.02
C ASP A 237 -8.86 0.44 14.24
N GLY A 238 -8.47 1.08 13.14
CA GLY A 238 -7.34 0.70 12.32
C GLY A 238 -7.56 -0.54 11.46
N SER A 239 -8.81 -1.02 11.36
CA SER A 239 -9.14 -2.09 10.45
C SER A 239 -9.50 -1.61 9.05
N PHE A 240 -9.11 -2.41 8.04
CA PHE A 240 -9.56 -2.23 6.67
C PHE A 240 -10.49 -3.39 6.28
N GLY A 241 -11.67 -3.04 5.77
CA GLY A 241 -12.66 -3.97 5.22
C GLY A 241 -12.71 -3.87 3.69
N CYS A 242 -12.88 -5.01 3.03
CA CYS A 242 -12.90 -5.14 1.58
C CYS A 242 -14.02 -6.09 1.16
N ASN A 243 -14.95 -5.59 0.34
CA ASN A 243 -15.99 -6.34 -0.35
C ASN A 243 -16.77 -7.32 0.56
N GLY A 244 -17.20 -6.86 1.73
CA GLY A 244 -18.04 -7.66 2.64
C GLY A 244 -17.32 -8.82 3.33
N ILE A 245 -16.00 -8.94 3.16
CA ILE A 245 -15.21 -9.91 3.89
C ILE A 245 -15.23 -9.50 5.36
N ASN A 246 -15.97 -10.24 6.18
CA ASN A 246 -16.10 -10.06 7.63
C ASN A 246 -14.82 -10.50 8.38
N ARG A 247 -13.66 -10.10 7.88
CA ARG A 247 -12.36 -10.17 8.54
C ARG A 247 -11.77 -8.77 8.46
N PRO A 248 -12.15 -7.85 9.36
CA PRO A 248 -11.45 -6.58 9.49
C PRO A 248 -9.95 -6.89 9.67
N CYS A 249 -9.15 -6.63 8.64
CA CYS A 249 -7.71 -6.73 8.75
C CYS A 249 -7.28 -5.57 9.64
N LYS A 250 -7.10 -5.80 10.95
CA LYS A 250 -6.37 -4.86 11.77
C LYS A 250 -4.96 -4.79 11.17
N MET A 251 -4.51 -3.58 10.83
CA MET A 251 -3.19 -3.37 10.24
C MET A 251 -2.11 -3.67 11.29
N PRO A 252 -1.23 -4.67 11.09
CA PRO A 252 -0.33 -4.66 9.95
C PRO A 252 -0.08 -6.06 9.33
N MET A 253 -0.32 -6.20 8.03
CA MET A 253 0.25 -7.28 7.24
C MET A 253 0.68 -6.73 5.88
N PRO A 254 1.91 -7.01 5.41
CA PRO A 254 2.28 -6.79 4.03
C PRO A 254 1.60 -7.89 3.21
N LEU A 255 0.47 -7.59 2.59
CA LEU A 255 -0.19 -8.50 1.66
C LEU A 255 -0.09 -7.94 0.25
N VAL A 256 1.08 -8.12 -0.36
CA VAL A 256 1.10 -8.58 -1.74
C VAL A 256 0.91 -10.08 -1.64
N PHE A 257 -0.30 -10.58 -1.93
CA PHE A 257 -0.41 -11.98 -2.32
C PHE A 257 0.19 -12.08 -3.74
N PRO A 258 1.35 -12.75 -3.86
CA PRO A 258 1.42 -13.98 -4.62
C PRO A 258 1.80 -15.10 -3.66
N LEU A 259 1.31 -16.30 -3.93
CA LEU A 259 1.40 -17.54 -3.14
C LEU A 259 2.83 -18.05 -2.80
N GLU A 260 3.89 -17.24 -2.82
CA GLU A 260 5.27 -17.75 -2.80
C GLU A 260 6.28 -17.03 -1.88
N PHE A 261 5.90 -16.07 -1.05
CA PHE A 261 6.88 -15.46 -0.10
C PHE A 261 6.47 -15.57 1.36
N SER A 262 7.42 -16.05 2.17
CA SER A 262 7.32 -16.38 3.59
C SER A 262 6.89 -15.17 4.45
N PRO A 263 6.03 -15.34 5.48
CA PRO A 263 5.55 -14.23 6.30
C PRO A 263 6.68 -13.55 7.07
N VAL A 264 6.80 -12.24 6.93
CA VAL A 264 7.68 -11.41 7.78
C VAL A 264 7.07 -11.36 9.18
N VAL A 265 7.68 -12.05 10.13
CA VAL A 265 7.28 -12.02 11.55
C VAL A 265 7.77 -10.70 12.16
N MET A 266 6.85 -9.77 12.45
CA MET A 266 7.19 -8.56 13.22
C MET A 266 7.22 -8.88 14.73
N PRO A 267 8.14 -8.28 15.51
CA PRO A 267 8.11 -8.35 16.97
C PRO A 267 6.80 -7.79 17.54
N SER A 268 6.29 -8.36 18.65
CA SER A 268 4.97 -8.03 19.20
C SER A 268 4.81 -6.57 19.64
N ALA A 269 5.90 -5.91 20.08
CA ALA A 269 5.90 -4.50 20.46
C ALA A 269 5.76 -3.57 19.25
N ASP A 270 6.47 -3.86 18.16
CA ASP A 270 6.37 -3.11 16.90
C ASP A 270 5.00 -3.33 16.24
N LEU A 271 4.45 -4.54 16.36
CA LEU A 271 3.10 -4.88 15.93
C LEU A 271 2.04 -4.07 16.72
N ALA A 272 2.16 -4.00 18.04
CA ALA A 272 1.27 -3.21 18.90
C ALA A 272 1.38 -1.71 18.62
N MET A 273 2.58 -1.20 18.35
CA MET A 273 2.82 0.19 17.99
C MET A 273 2.24 0.52 16.61
N ALA A 274 2.41 -0.38 15.64
CA ALA A 274 1.79 -0.29 14.31
C ALA A 274 0.26 -0.29 14.40
N TYR A 275 -0.35 -1.21 15.16
CA TYR A 275 -1.79 -1.22 15.41
C TYR A 275 -2.28 0.11 15.99
N LYS A 276 -1.63 0.60 17.05
CA LYS A 276 -2.02 1.87 17.68
C LYS A 276 -1.83 3.07 16.75
N SER A 277 -0.82 3.05 15.89
CA SER A 277 -0.60 4.09 14.89
C SER A 277 -1.66 4.09 13.78
N SER A 278 -2.31 2.94 13.55
CA SER A 278 -3.36 2.75 12.54
C SER A 278 -4.76 3.11 13.04
N GLU A 279 -4.96 3.37 14.33
CA GLU A 279 -6.26 3.88 14.80
C GLU A 279 -6.39 5.36 14.50
N PHE A 280 -7.59 5.91 14.39
CA PHE A 280 -7.81 7.35 14.31
C PHE A 280 -8.96 7.80 15.20
N SER A 281 -8.88 9.05 15.67
CA SER A 281 -9.81 9.61 16.65
C SER A 281 -10.17 11.06 16.33
N SER A 282 -10.92 11.71 17.24
CA SER A 282 -11.22 13.14 17.12
C SER A 282 -9.95 13.96 16.88
N CYS A 283 -10.07 15.00 16.04
CA CYS A 283 -9.00 15.89 15.57
C CYS A 283 -8.03 15.30 14.52
N ASP A 284 -8.07 14.00 14.24
CA ASP A 284 -7.29 13.42 13.16
C ASP A 284 -7.84 13.85 11.78
N VAL A 285 -6.92 13.96 10.81
CA VAL A 285 -7.27 14.05 9.38
C VAL A 285 -6.86 12.75 8.73
N VAL A 286 -7.81 12.03 8.16
CA VAL A 286 -7.59 10.76 7.47
C VAL A 286 -7.96 10.88 6.00
N GLY A 287 -7.13 10.35 5.13
CA GLY A 287 -7.35 10.38 3.69
C GLY A 287 -7.49 8.99 3.09
N CYS A 288 -8.28 8.92 2.03
CA CYS A 288 -8.45 7.72 1.23
C CYS A 288 -8.25 8.10 -0.25
N GLY A 289 -7.32 7.43 -0.89
CA GLY A 289 -7.02 7.62 -2.31
C GLY A 289 -7.00 6.32 -3.07
N ILE A 290 -7.06 6.45 -4.39
CA ILE A 290 -6.98 5.34 -5.33
C ILE A 290 -6.13 5.74 -6.54
N PHE A 291 -5.18 4.87 -6.88
CA PHE A 291 -4.49 4.90 -8.16
C PHE A 291 -5.42 4.30 -9.22
N LEU A 292 -5.86 5.08 -10.19
CA LEU A 292 -6.91 4.69 -11.15
C LEU A 292 -6.41 3.65 -12.17
N ASP A 293 -5.10 3.63 -12.43
CA ASP A 293 -4.42 2.71 -13.33
C ASP A 293 -4.29 1.30 -12.73
N THR A 294 -3.83 1.24 -11.47
CA THR A 294 -3.58 -0.01 -10.74
C THR A 294 -4.76 -0.44 -9.87
N GLN A 295 -5.75 0.43 -9.69
CA GLN A 295 -6.89 0.26 -8.79
C GLN A 295 -6.48 -0.06 -7.34
N LEU A 296 -5.32 0.45 -6.93
CA LEU A 296 -4.80 0.32 -5.58
C LEU A 296 -5.30 1.48 -4.72
N ILE A 297 -6.01 1.13 -3.65
CA ILE A 297 -6.36 2.08 -2.59
C ILE A 297 -5.10 2.37 -1.78
N PHE A 298 -4.91 3.61 -1.36
CA PHE A 298 -3.91 4.00 -0.37
C PHE A 298 -4.55 4.91 0.67
N LEU A 299 -3.99 4.90 1.88
CA LEU A 299 -4.54 5.64 3.00
C LEU A 299 -3.50 6.58 3.59
N THR A 300 -3.99 7.66 4.20
CA THR A 300 -3.14 8.64 4.87
C THR A 300 -3.73 9.00 6.22
N LYS A 301 -2.86 9.39 7.15
CA LYS A 301 -3.24 9.95 8.43
C LYS A 301 -2.34 11.12 8.75
N ASN A 302 -2.95 12.25 9.09
CA ASN A 302 -2.27 13.48 9.50
C ASN A 302 -1.17 13.96 8.55
N GLY A 303 -1.40 13.82 7.25
CA GLY A 303 -0.45 14.25 6.22
C GLY A 303 0.69 13.26 5.96
N ARG A 304 0.62 12.03 6.49
CA ARG A 304 1.57 10.95 6.21
C ARG A 304 0.85 9.78 5.54
N ARG A 305 1.47 9.19 4.53
CA ARG A 305 1.01 7.94 3.91
C ARG A 305 1.21 6.79 4.90
N MET A 306 0.27 5.86 4.93
CA MET A 306 0.41 4.64 5.73
C MET A 306 1.06 3.55 4.89
N ASP A 307 2.23 3.08 5.32
CA ASP A 307 3.14 2.21 4.53
C ASP A 307 2.52 0.85 4.14
N TYR A 308 1.49 0.40 4.88
CA TYR A 308 0.84 -0.90 4.68
C TYR A 308 -0.49 -0.81 3.90
N SER A 309 -0.85 0.35 3.35
CA SER A 309 -2.24 0.63 2.93
C SER A 309 -2.63 0.27 1.49
N SER A 310 -1.83 -0.51 0.74
CA SER A 310 -2.13 -0.83 -0.66
C SER A 310 -3.12 -2.00 -0.79
N PHE A 311 -4.39 -1.71 -1.04
CA PHE A 311 -5.44 -2.72 -1.24
C PHE A 311 -5.96 -2.73 -2.67
N PHE A 312 -6.04 -3.91 -3.29
CA PHE A 312 -6.55 -4.08 -4.65
C PHE A 312 -8.08 -4.17 -4.68
N ILE A 313 -8.71 -3.45 -5.61
CA ILE A 313 -10.14 -3.60 -5.91
C ILE A 313 -10.31 -4.84 -6.80
N SER A 314 -10.60 -5.98 -6.18
CA SER A 314 -10.61 -7.28 -6.87
C SER A 314 -11.89 -7.63 -7.64
N SER A 315 -12.83 -6.69 -7.84
CA SER A 315 -14.15 -7.03 -8.40
C SER A 315 -14.41 -6.38 -9.77
N PRO A 316 -14.72 -7.17 -10.81
CA PRO A 316 -15.11 -6.66 -12.13
C PRO A 316 -16.45 -5.91 -12.14
N ALA A 317 -17.28 -6.02 -11.10
CA ALA A 317 -18.51 -5.22 -10.94
C ALA A 317 -18.25 -3.76 -10.55
N ASN A 318 -17.03 -3.45 -10.09
CA ASN A 318 -16.64 -2.13 -9.60
C ASN A 318 -15.90 -1.34 -10.68
N SER A 319 -16.58 -1.07 -11.80
CA SER A 319 -16.11 -0.06 -12.75
C SER A 319 -15.81 1.23 -11.97
N LEU A 320 -14.70 1.91 -12.25
CA LEU A 320 -14.35 3.15 -11.54
C LEU A 320 -15.47 4.21 -11.63
N ASN A 321 -16.32 4.12 -12.65
CA ASN A 321 -17.51 4.97 -12.83
C ASN A 321 -18.67 4.66 -11.86
N SER A 322 -18.70 3.47 -11.24
CA SER A 322 -19.71 3.08 -10.25
C SER A 322 -19.23 3.22 -8.81
N LEU A 323 -17.96 3.62 -8.59
CA LEU A 323 -17.37 3.76 -7.27
C LEU A 323 -17.42 5.22 -6.79
N PHE A 324 -18.04 5.43 -5.63
CA PHE A 324 -18.25 6.75 -5.04
C PHE A 324 -17.46 6.89 -3.73
N PRO A 325 -16.89 8.07 -3.45
CA PRO A 325 -16.43 8.41 -2.11
C PRO A 325 -17.58 8.30 -1.11
N CYS A 326 -17.31 7.66 0.01
CA CYS A 326 -18.33 7.30 0.98
C CYS A 326 -17.75 7.26 2.40
N VAL A 327 -18.59 7.58 3.38
CA VAL A 327 -18.28 7.45 4.80
C VAL A 327 -19.43 6.79 5.53
N SER A 328 -19.09 6.00 6.55
CA SER A 328 -20.05 5.38 7.48
C SER A 328 -19.73 5.84 8.89
N LEU A 329 -20.73 6.33 9.61
CA LEU A 329 -20.61 6.88 10.96
C LEU A 329 -21.57 6.20 11.93
N TRP A 330 -21.32 6.39 13.22
CA TRP A 330 -22.25 6.09 14.29
C TRP A 330 -22.86 7.36 14.88
N THR A 331 -23.95 7.17 15.62
CA THR A 331 -24.61 8.22 16.39
C THR A 331 -23.60 9.02 17.23
N GLY A 332 -23.67 10.34 17.14
CA GLY A 332 -22.83 11.26 17.90
C GLY A 332 -21.55 11.70 17.18
N ASP A 333 -21.17 11.01 16.11
CA ASP A 333 -19.99 11.33 15.31
C ASP A 333 -20.22 12.52 14.37
N LYS A 334 -19.18 13.33 14.20
CA LYS A 334 -19.18 14.51 13.33
C LYS A 334 -17.87 14.58 12.55
N ILE A 335 -17.96 14.76 11.23
CA ILE A 335 -16.78 14.89 10.37
C ILE A 335 -16.98 16.00 9.35
N GLU A 336 -15.88 16.44 8.77
CA GLU A 336 -15.84 17.39 7.66
C GLU A 336 -15.00 16.80 6.53
N ALA A 337 -15.59 16.72 5.34
CA ALA A 337 -14.91 16.22 4.16
C ALA A 337 -14.14 17.32 3.44
N ASN A 338 -13.07 16.91 2.78
CA ASN A 338 -12.26 17.74 1.91
C ASN A 338 -12.01 16.96 0.62
N PHE A 339 -12.70 17.36 -0.45
CA PHE A 339 -12.52 16.81 -1.79
C PHE A 339 -11.45 17.57 -2.60
N GLY A 340 -10.65 18.39 -1.93
CA GLY A 340 -9.53 19.12 -2.50
C GLY A 340 -9.87 20.55 -2.93
N PRO A 341 -8.92 21.26 -3.55
CA PRO A 341 -7.59 20.76 -3.93
C PRO A 341 -6.55 20.80 -2.79
N ASN A 342 -6.87 21.45 -1.66
CA ASN A 342 -5.91 21.73 -0.58
C ASN A 342 -6.00 20.64 0.48
N PHE A 343 -5.07 19.68 0.45
CA PHE A 343 -5.03 18.56 1.39
C PHE A 343 -3.95 18.75 2.45
N LYS A 344 -4.10 18.08 3.61
CA LYS A 344 -3.04 17.97 4.60
C LYS A 344 -1.91 17.06 4.09
N PHE A 345 -2.25 16.00 3.36
CA PHE A 345 -1.28 15.17 2.68
C PHE A 345 -0.79 15.81 1.37
N ASN A 346 0.52 15.81 1.17
CA ASN A 346 1.11 16.30 -0.07
C ASN A 346 1.08 15.22 -1.15
N LEU A 347 0.09 15.29 -2.06
CA LEU A 347 -0.02 14.36 -3.19
C LEU A 347 1.20 14.36 -4.13
N ALA A 348 2.07 15.37 -4.09
CA ALA A 348 3.29 15.39 -4.91
C ALA A 348 4.38 14.42 -4.41
N THR A 349 4.21 13.81 -3.23
CA THR A 349 5.14 12.82 -2.67
C THR A 349 4.76 11.37 -3.02
N LEU A 350 3.75 11.15 -3.87
CA LEU A 350 3.27 9.83 -4.26
C LEU A 350 4.11 9.17 -5.34
#